data_AF-A0A1V5Q0Z3-F1
#
_entry.id   AF-A0A1V5Q0Z3-F1
#
_cell.length_a   1.000
_cell.length_b   1.000
_cell.length_c   1.000
_cell.angle_alpha   90.00
_cell.angle_beta   90.00
_cell.angle_gamma   90.00
#
_symmetry.space_group_name_H-M   'P 1'
#
loop_
_entity.id
_entity.type
_entity.pdbx_description
1 polymer ?
#
loop_
_entity_poly.entity_id
_entity_poly.type
_entity_poly.pdbx_seq_one_letter_code
_entity_poly.pdbx_strand_id
1 'polypeptide(L)' 'MVSYAEAMERKGIEKERENGLEAIVRSLKKYISDFDTLYNAVIKYKSYSKVTKDQVMKYFED' A
#
# COMPACT_ATOMS: atom_id res chain seq x y z
N MET A 1 5.38 -3.60 -28.55
CA MET A 1 4.77 -2.26 -28.42
C MET A 1 3.72 -2.36 -27.34
N VAL A 2 3.91 -1.71 -26.19
CA VAL A 2 2.83 -1.53 -25.20
C VAL A 2 1.98 -0.39 -25.72
N SER A 3 0.68 -0.58 -25.89
CA SER A 3 -0.19 0.49 -26.40
C SER A 3 -0.29 1.61 -25.35
N TYR A 4 -0.47 2.85 -25.79
CA TYR A 4 -0.62 4.00 -24.89
C TYR A 4 -1.77 3.83 -23.89
N ALA A 5 -2.80 3.05 -24.27
CA ALA A 5 -3.93 2.70 -23.40
C ALA A 5 -3.52 1.76 -22.26
N GLU A 6 -2.70 0.74 -22.53
CA GLU A 6 -2.20 -0.18 -21.49
C GLU A 6 -1.27 0.54 -20.50
N ALA A 7 -0.51 1.55 -20.95
CA ALA A 7 0.34 2.34 -20.07
C ALA A 7 -0.46 3.26 -19.14
N MET A 8 -1.57 3.83 -19.62
CA MET A 8 -2.48 4.66 -18.83
C MET A 8 -3.27 3.84 -17.80
N GLU A 9 -3.75 2.66 -18.20
CA GLU A 9 -4.46 1.73 -17.32
C GLU A 9 -3.54 1.24 -16.18
N ARG A 10 -2.28 0.89 -16.49
CA ARG A 10 -1.29 0.52 -15.47
C ARG A 10 -1.01 1.64 -14.46
N LYS A 11 -0.89 2.90 -14.93
CA LYS A 11 -0.72 4.06 -14.04
C LYS A 11 -1.94 4.31 -13.15
N GLY A 12 -3.15 4.09 -13.66
CA GLY A 12 -4.39 4.18 -12.88
C GLY A 12 -4.40 3.16 -11.74
N ILE A 13 -4.11 1.90 -12.07
CA ILE A 13 -4.07 0.79 -11.11
C ILE A 13 -2.99 1.00 -10.04
N GLU A 14 -1.81 1.49 -10.41
CA GLU A 14 -0.73 1.80 -9.46
C GLU A 14 -1.16 2.88 -8.45
N LYS A 15 -1.80 3.94 -8.93
CA LYS A 15 -2.24 5.06 -8.08
C LYS A 15 -3.38 4.66 -7.14
N GLU A 16 -4.33 3.84 -7.60
CA GLU A 16 -5.37 3.28 -6.73
C GLU A 16 -4.78 2.35 -5.66
N ARG A 17 -3.76 1.58 -6.02
CA ARG A 17 -3.09 0.67 -5.09
C ARG A 17 -2.32 1.45 -4.02
N GLU A 18 -1.64 2.54 -4.36
CA GLU A 18 -0.97 3.43 -3.40
C GLU A 18 -1.97 4.09 -2.44
N ASN A 19 -3.06 4.67 -2.96
CA ASN A 19 -4.12 5.27 -2.15
C ASN A 19 -4.76 4.23 -1.20
N GLY A 20 -4.96 3.00 -1.68
CA GLY A 20 -5.48 1.91 -0.85
C GLY A 20 -4.51 1.46 0.24
N LEU A 21 -3.20 1.43 -0.04
CA LEU A 21 -2.18 1.13 0.96
C LEU A 21 -2.17 2.18 2.07
N GLU A 22 -2.17 3.46 1.71
CA GLU A 22 -2.24 4.57 2.66
C GLU A 22 -3.49 4.46 3.55
N ALA A 23 -4.66 4.23 2.97
CA ALA A 23 -5.91 4.11 3.70
C ALA A 23 -5.88 2.96 4.72
N ILE A 24 -5.31 1.81 4.35
CA ILE A 24 -5.17 0.65 5.25
C ILE A 24 -4.20 0.99 6.39
N VAL A 25 -3.03 1.56 6.09
CA VAL A 25 -2.03 1.91 7.12
C VAL A 25 -2.60 2.92 8.10
N ARG A 26 -3.19 4.03 7.62
CA ARG A 26 -3.82 5.03 8.49
C ARG A 26 -4.97 4.46 9.31
N SER A 27 -5.73 3.51 8.76
CA SER A 27 -6.83 2.85 9.50
C SER A 27 -6.31 1.93 10.59
N LEU A 28 -5.28 1.13 10.31
CA LEU A 28 -4.68 0.21 11.28
C LEU A 28 -3.88 0.95 12.36
N LYS A 29 -3.21 2.06 12.02
CA LYS A 29 -2.44 2.91 12.95
C LYS A 29 -3.28 3.43 14.12
N LYS A 30 -4.60 3.56 13.93
CA LYS A 30 -5.54 3.93 15.02
C LYS A 30 -5.66 2.88 16.13
N TYR A 31 -5.33 1.63 15.82
CA TYR A 31 -5.47 0.48 16.73
C TYR A 31 -4.13 -0.19 17.04
N ILE A 32 -3.11 0.02 16.20
CA ILE A 32 -1.80 -0.61 16.29
C ILE A 32 -0.73 0.48 16.27
N SER A 33 -0.10 0.72 17.42
CA SER A 33 0.99 1.69 17.57
C SER A 33 2.37 1.12 17.24
N ASP A 34 2.48 -0.20 17.11
CA ASP A 34 3.72 -0.91 16.78
C ASP A 34 3.83 -1.11 15.26
N PHE A 35 4.92 -0.64 14.67
CA PHE A 35 5.13 -0.69 13.23
C PHE A 35 5.23 -2.12 12.68
N ASP A 36 5.97 -3.01 13.35
CA ASP A 36 6.15 -4.38 12.88
C ASP A 36 4.83 -5.16 12.89
N THR A 37 4.01 -4.93 13.91
CA THR A 37 2.67 -5.51 14.03
C THR A 37 1.75 -5.00 12.92
N LEU A 38 1.79 -3.70 12.63
CA LEU A 38 1.02 -3.10 11.54
C LEU A 38 1.48 -3.63 10.18
N TYR A 39 2.78 -3.67 9.93
CA TYR A 39 3.35 -4.20 8.69
C TYR A 39 2.92 -5.65 8.45
N ASN A 40 3.00 -6.49 9.49
CA ASN A 40 2.55 -7.88 9.43
C ASN A 40 1.04 -8.00 9.13
N ALA A 41 0.22 -7.05 9.57
CA ALA A 41 -1.19 -7.00 9.21
C ALA A 41 -1.42 -6.57 7.76
N VAL A 42 -0.65 -5.60 7.25
CA VAL A 42 -0.73 -5.11 5.87
C VAL A 42 -0.35 -6.18 4.85
N ILE A 43 0.73 -6.94 5.08
CA ILE A 43 1.17 -7.97 4.13
C ILE A 43 0.26 -9.21 4.09
N LYS A 44 -0.67 -9.36 5.06
CA LYS A 44 -1.69 -10.42 5.01
C LYS A 44 -2.73 -10.17 3.92
N TYR A 45 -2.90 -8.93 3.46
CA TYR A 45 -3.79 -8.64 2.34
C TYR A 45 -3.15 -9.11 1.03
N LYS A 46 -3.86 -9.93 0.24
CA LYS A 46 -3.35 -10.48 -1.04
C LYS A 46 -2.84 -9.40 -1.99
N SER A 47 -3.52 -8.26 -2.04
CA SER A 47 -3.15 -7.10 -2.87
C SER A 47 -1.92 -6.34 -2.35
N TYR A 48 -1.48 -6.57 -1.12
CA TYR A 48 -0.37 -5.88 -0.48
C TYR A 48 0.72 -6.83 0.05
N SER A 49 0.65 -8.13 -0.25
CA SER A 49 1.64 -9.12 0.19
C SER A 49 3.08 -8.87 -0.28
N LYS A 50 3.25 -8.02 -1.30
CA LYS A 50 4.56 -7.67 -1.89
C LYS A 50 5.02 -6.26 -1.54
N VAL A 51 4.29 -5.52 -0.70
CA VAL A 51 4.74 -4.17 -0.29
C VAL A 51 5.95 -4.29 0.62
N THR A 52 6.88 -3.36 0.51
CA THR A 52 8.07 -3.32 1.38
C THR A 52 7.78 -2.60 2.68
N LYS A 53 8.62 -2.81 3.69
CA LYS A 53 8.54 -2.04 4.95
C LYS A 53 8.64 -0.54 4.69
N ASP A 54 9.54 -0.08 3.82
CA ASP A 54 9.66 1.35 3.47
C ASP A 54 8.39 1.95 2.90
N GLN A 55 7.68 1.22 2.03
CA GLN A 55 6.41 1.68 1.45
C GLN A 55 5.32 1.83 2.51
N VAL A 56 5.32 0.98 3.53
CA VAL A 56 4.37 1.06 4.66
C VAL A 56 4.79 2.15 5.65
N MET A 57 6.09 2.28 5.92
CA MET A 57 6.66 3.25 6.86
C MET A 57 6.33 4.68 6.44
N LYS A 58 6.37 4.97 5.13
CA LYS A 58 5.97 6.27 4.56
C LYS A 58 4.60 6.75 5.07
N TYR A 59 3.63 5.85 5.23
CA TYR A 59 2.27 6.19 5.70
C TYR A 59 2.08 5.99 7.20
N PHE A 60 3.07 5.38 7.87
CA PHE A 60 3.07 5.17 9.31
C PHE A 60 3.70 6.34 10.07
N GLU A 61 4.70 7.01 9.48
CA GLU A 61 5.34 8.19 10.09
C GLU A 61 4.56 9.49 9.89
N ASP A 62 3.68 9.54 8.87
CA ASP A 62 2.75 10.64 8.57
C ASP A 62 1.58 10.70 9.56
#